data_AF-A0A9E1IFM1-F1
#
_entry.id   AF-A0A9E1IFM1-F1
#
_cell.length_a   1.000
_cell.length_b   1.000
_cell.length_c   1.000
_cell.angle_alpha   90.00
_cell.angle_beta   90.00
_cell.angle_gamma   90.00
#
_symmetry.space_group_name_H-M   'P 1'
#
loop_
_entity.id
_entity.type
_entity.pdbx_description
1 polymer ?
#
loop_
_entity_poly.entity_id
_entity_poly.type
_entity_poly.pdbx_seq_one_letter_code
_entity_poly.pdbx_strand_id
1 'polypeptide(L)'
;MVQGNWDDPGFFAGLMATSEQIQKLQQGVTKANFLTRPIAKIRLGKQVFEERQRAREVVVRDVVAHLSALSAAIKLESLHGDQCFNVSFLVARDDESAFDKLVQDFGDECPQWVTLKYIGPLSLNSFLHLNLKTTDFEEIDRARQLLELPSKATHKEIQQAYRQQAALHHPDKHQATNPELLQEHTQQMQVLIAAKEFLMKRCRQRRRSSDRSVPVEWL
;
A
#
# COMPACT_ATOMS: atom_id res chain seq x y z
N MET A 1 2.16 -16.02 -8.40
CA MET A 1 3.36 -15.26 -7.96
C MET A 1 4.60 -16.00 -8.43
N VAL A 2 5.57 -15.31 -9.01
CA VAL A 2 6.81 -15.91 -9.53
C VAL A 2 7.99 -15.34 -8.73
N GLN A 3 8.79 -16.23 -8.18
CA GLN A 3 9.98 -15.90 -7.39
C GLN A 3 11.22 -16.50 -8.04
N GLY A 4 12.34 -15.81 -7.91
CA GLY A 4 13.64 -16.32 -8.26
C GLY A 4 14.56 -16.20 -7.06
N ASN A 5 15.22 -17.29 -6.70
CA ASN A 5 16.26 -17.31 -5.67
C ASN A 5 17.63 -17.46 -6.31
N TRP A 6 18.64 -16.87 -5.70
CA TRP A 6 20.02 -17.03 -6.15
C TRP A 6 20.52 -18.45 -5.88
N ASP A 7 21.05 -19.12 -6.90
CA ASP A 7 22.01 -20.21 -6.71
C ASP A 7 23.41 -19.59 -6.63
N ASP A 8 23.86 -19.29 -5.41
CA ASP A 8 25.16 -18.65 -5.18
C ASP A 8 26.32 -19.44 -5.82
N PRO A 9 26.46 -20.76 -5.64
CA PRO A 9 27.46 -21.57 -6.35
C PRO A 9 27.45 -21.36 -7.87
N GLY A 10 26.30 -21.48 -8.53
CA GLY A 10 26.16 -21.31 -9.97
C GLY A 10 26.47 -19.88 -10.42
N PHE A 11 26.00 -18.88 -9.67
CA PHE A 11 26.27 -17.46 -9.96
C PHE A 11 27.77 -17.15 -9.92
N PHE A 12 28.45 -17.57 -8.84
CA PHE A 12 29.88 -17.34 -8.68
C PHE A 12 30.71 -18.09 -9.73
N ALA A 13 30.33 -19.33 -10.06
CA ALA A 13 30.99 -20.10 -11.11
C ALA A 13 30.88 -19.40 -12.48
N GLY A 14 29.68 -18.95 -12.86
CA GLY A 14 29.45 -18.23 -14.12
C GLY A 14 30.18 -16.89 -14.19
N LEU A 15 30.18 -16.15 -13.08
CA LEU A 15 30.86 -14.85 -12.98
C LEU A 15 32.39 -14.99 -13.03
N MET A 16 32.95 -16.03 -12.42
CA MET A 16 34.38 -16.36 -12.55
C MET A 16 34.74 -16.80 -13.97
N ALA A 17 33.84 -17.45 -14.71
CA ALA A 17 34.09 -17.85 -16.09
C ALA A 17 34.06 -16.67 -17.08
N THR A 18 33.27 -15.62 -16.79
CA THR A 18 32.98 -14.54 -17.74
C THR A 18 33.66 -13.21 -17.44
N SER A 19 34.00 -12.92 -16.18
CA SER A 19 34.57 -11.63 -15.79
C SER A 19 36.07 -11.69 -15.51
N GLU A 20 36.87 -11.31 -16.51
CA GLU A 20 38.33 -11.15 -16.33
C GLU A 20 38.68 -10.18 -15.19
N GLN A 21 37.87 -9.13 -15.01
CA GLN A 21 38.10 -8.15 -13.96
C GLN A 21 37.99 -8.78 -12.58
N ILE A 22 36.99 -9.64 -12.36
CA ILE A 22 36.81 -10.32 -11.08
C ILE A 22 37.90 -11.37 -10.86
N GLN A 23 38.31 -12.10 -11.91
CA GLN A 23 39.48 -12.98 -11.83
C GLN A 23 40.75 -12.22 -11.41
N LYS A 24 41.02 -11.05 -12.01
CA LYS A 24 42.16 -10.18 -11.65
C LYS A 24 42.08 -9.69 -10.19
N LEU A 25 40.89 -9.26 -9.75
CA LEU A 25 40.69 -8.84 -8.36
C LEU A 25 40.88 -10.00 -7.37
N GLN A 26 40.39 -11.20 -7.68
CA GLN A 26 40.59 -12.40 -6.86
C GLN A 26 42.07 -12.76 -6.75
N GLN A 27 42.82 -12.76 -7.86
CA GLN A 27 44.27 -12.97 -7.84
C GLN A 27 45.00 -11.90 -7.00
N GLY A 28 44.53 -10.64 -7.07
CA GLY A 28 45.03 -9.54 -6.25
C GLY A 28 44.85 -9.80 -4.74
N VAL A 29 43.71 -10.35 -4.32
CA VAL A 29 43.47 -10.76 -2.93
C VAL A 29 44.43 -11.86 -2.49
N THR A 30 44.65 -12.87 -3.34
CA THR A 30 45.56 -13.99 -3.05
C THR A 30 47.01 -13.54 -2.89
N LYS A 31 47.46 -12.61 -3.74
CA LYS A 31 48.82 -12.05 -3.71
C LYS A 31 49.02 -10.97 -2.64
N ALA A 32 47.93 -10.41 -2.08
CA ALA A 32 48.01 -9.35 -1.08
C ALA A 32 48.56 -9.84 0.26
N ASN A 33 49.40 -9.00 0.87
CA ASN A 33 49.93 -9.20 2.21
C ASN A 33 48.86 -8.88 3.28
N PHE A 34 49.18 -9.13 4.56
CA PHE A 34 48.23 -8.95 5.66
C PHE A 34 47.61 -7.54 5.72
N LEU A 35 48.38 -6.49 5.43
CA LEU A 35 47.93 -5.09 5.51
C LEU A 35 47.02 -4.69 4.33
N THR A 36 47.28 -5.21 3.13
CA THR A 36 46.54 -4.82 1.91
C THR A 36 45.37 -5.75 1.57
N ARG A 37 45.36 -6.97 2.13
CA ARG A 37 44.31 -7.98 1.90
C ARG A 37 42.90 -7.51 2.29
N PRO A 38 42.65 -6.78 3.39
CA PRO A 38 41.31 -6.28 3.73
C PRO A 38 40.75 -5.36 2.64
N ILE A 39 41.55 -4.42 2.15
CA ILE A 39 41.15 -3.46 1.10
C ILE A 39 40.86 -4.21 -0.21
N ALA A 40 41.72 -5.18 -0.57
CA ALA A 40 41.52 -6.00 -1.76
C ALA A 40 40.20 -6.82 -1.68
N LYS A 41 39.88 -7.39 -0.50
CA LYS A 41 38.61 -8.10 -0.27
C LYS A 41 37.39 -7.20 -0.43
N ILE A 42 37.44 -5.99 0.12
CA ILE A 42 36.35 -5.00 -0.02
C ILE A 42 36.13 -4.67 -1.49
N ARG A 43 37.21 -4.42 -2.25
CA ARG A 43 37.13 -4.09 -3.68
C ARG A 43 36.53 -5.24 -4.50
N LEU A 44 36.97 -6.47 -4.25
CA LEU A 44 36.40 -7.67 -4.87
C LEU A 44 34.91 -7.81 -4.53
N GLY A 45 34.56 -7.70 -3.25
CA GLY A 45 33.17 -7.78 -2.79
C GLY A 45 32.27 -6.73 -3.43
N LYS A 46 32.75 -5.48 -3.54
CA LYS A 46 32.03 -4.41 -4.24
C LYS A 46 31.77 -4.75 -5.70
N GLN A 47 32.78 -5.23 -6.43
CA GLN A 47 32.61 -5.60 -7.83
C GLN A 47 31.60 -6.74 -8.01
N VAL A 48 31.73 -7.81 -7.21
CA VAL A 48 30.78 -8.93 -7.21
C VAL A 48 29.37 -8.45 -6.94
N PHE A 49 29.20 -7.57 -5.95
CA PHE A 49 27.89 -7.00 -5.62
C PHE A 49 27.29 -6.25 -6.81
N GLU A 50 28.07 -5.40 -7.49
CA GLU A 50 27.62 -4.65 -8.67
C GLU A 50 27.18 -5.58 -9.82
N GLU A 51 27.96 -6.63 -10.13
CA GLU A 51 27.55 -7.60 -11.15
C GLU A 51 26.26 -8.32 -10.76
N ARG A 52 26.10 -8.68 -9.48
CA ARG A 52 24.88 -9.30 -8.97
C ARG A 52 23.68 -8.37 -9.09
N GLN A 53 23.84 -7.06 -8.86
CA GLN A 53 22.76 -6.10 -9.10
C GLN A 53 22.38 -6.01 -10.59
N ARG A 54 23.36 -5.97 -11.49
CA ARG A 54 23.10 -5.94 -12.94
C ARG A 54 22.40 -7.22 -13.43
N ALA A 55 22.89 -8.38 -13.00
CA ALA A 55 22.26 -9.66 -13.31
C ALA A 55 20.80 -9.70 -12.83
N ARG A 56 20.53 -9.17 -11.63
CA ARG A 56 19.17 -9.03 -11.10
C ARG A 56 18.30 -8.14 -11.98
N GLU A 57 18.78 -6.96 -12.36
CA GLU A 57 18.02 -6.02 -13.20
C GLU A 57 17.65 -6.65 -14.54
N VAL A 58 18.58 -7.41 -15.15
CA VAL A 58 18.34 -8.15 -16.38
C VAL A 58 17.25 -9.20 -16.18
N VAL A 59 17.37 -10.10 -15.21
CA VAL A 59 16.37 -11.16 -15.03
C VAL A 59 15.00 -10.62 -14.61
N VAL A 60 14.95 -9.54 -13.81
CA VAL A 60 13.69 -8.87 -13.45
C VAL A 60 13.02 -8.26 -14.68
N ARG A 61 13.79 -7.58 -15.54
CA ARG A 61 13.26 -7.05 -16.80
C ARG A 61 12.73 -8.19 -17.68
N ASP A 62 13.48 -9.28 -17.78
CA ASP A 62 13.15 -10.37 -18.68
C ASP A 62 11.91 -11.14 -18.19
N VAL A 63 11.77 -11.41 -16.89
CA VAL A 63 10.55 -12.05 -16.34
C VAL A 63 9.31 -11.16 -16.49
N VAL A 64 9.46 -9.84 -16.28
CA VAL A 64 8.35 -8.91 -16.48
C VAL A 64 7.97 -8.83 -17.95
N ALA A 65 8.94 -8.74 -18.86
CA ALA A 65 8.69 -8.67 -20.29
C ALA A 65 7.96 -9.92 -20.80
N HIS A 66 8.47 -11.12 -20.47
CA HIS A 66 7.89 -12.39 -20.91
C HIS A 66 6.46 -12.57 -20.39
N LEU A 67 6.24 -12.33 -19.10
CA LEU A 67 4.97 -12.64 -18.45
C LEU A 67 3.90 -11.53 -18.57
N SER A 68 4.28 -10.34 -19.06
CA SER A 68 3.38 -9.19 -19.14
C SER A 68 2.19 -9.38 -20.09
N ALA A 69 2.36 -10.14 -21.17
CA ALA A 69 1.36 -10.25 -22.24
C ALA A 69 0.00 -10.83 -21.77
N LEU A 70 0.03 -11.72 -20.77
CA LEU A 70 -1.16 -12.36 -20.18
C LEU A 70 -1.51 -11.78 -18.80
N SER A 71 -0.89 -10.66 -18.42
CA SER A 71 -1.07 -10.05 -17.10
C SER A 71 -1.86 -8.74 -17.19
N ALA A 72 -2.96 -8.66 -16.45
CA ALA A 72 -3.74 -7.42 -16.26
C ALA A 72 -3.02 -6.41 -15.36
N ALA A 73 -2.21 -6.88 -14.41
CA ALA A 73 -1.39 -6.04 -13.56
C ALA A 73 -0.13 -6.79 -13.09
N ILE A 74 0.92 -6.03 -12.78
CA ILE A 74 2.21 -6.55 -12.33
C ILE A 74 2.63 -5.77 -11.10
N LYS A 75 3.14 -6.46 -10.09
CA LYS A 75 3.68 -5.83 -8.88
C LYS A 75 5.01 -6.47 -8.50
N LEU A 76 6.06 -5.65 -8.45
CA LEU A 76 7.33 -6.02 -7.85
C LEU A 76 7.17 -5.99 -6.33
N GLU A 77 7.42 -7.12 -5.67
CA GLU A 77 7.34 -7.23 -4.22
C GLU A 77 8.72 -6.97 -3.59
N SER A 78 8.73 -6.68 -2.29
CA SER A 78 9.99 -6.61 -1.54
C SER A 78 10.70 -7.96 -1.52
N LEU A 79 12.02 -7.92 -1.66
CA LEU A 79 12.87 -9.10 -1.62
C LEU A 79 13.23 -9.44 -0.17
N HIS A 80 13.28 -10.73 0.13
CA HIS A 80 13.68 -11.25 1.43
C HIS A 80 14.70 -12.37 1.25
N GLY A 81 15.67 -12.46 2.17
CA GLY A 81 16.67 -13.52 2.16
C GLY A 81 17.50 -13.56 0.87
N ASP A 82 17.46 -14.70 0.20
CA ASP A 82 18.21 -15.06 -1.01
C ASP A 82 17.45 -14.77 -2.31
N GLN A 83 16.35 -14.02 -2.27
CA GLN A 83 15.57 -13.69 -3.45
C GLN A 83 16.34 -12.76 -4.40
N CYS A 84 16.44 -13.15 -5.67
CA CYS A 84 16.85 -12.26 -6.76
C CYS A 84 15.66 -11.46 -7.27
N PHE A 85 14.47 -12.06 -7.36
CA PHE A 85 13.24 -11.36 -7.69
C PHE A 85 12.02 -11.99 -7.01
N ASN A 86 10.99 -11.18 -6.83
CA ASN A 86 9.69 -11.61 -6.32
C ASN A 86 8.61 -10.75 -7.00
N VAL A 87 7.85 -11.35 -7.91
CA VAL A 87 6.90 -10.62 -8.77
C VAL A 87 5.53 -11.28 -8.72
N SER A 88 4.53 -10.46 -8.43
CA SER A 88 3.12 -10.83 -8.48
C SER A 88 2.53 -10.39 -9.82
N PHE A 89 1.76 -11.29 -10.43
CA PHE A 89 1.04 -11.05 -11.68
C PHE A 89 -0.45 -11.27 -11.43
N LEU A 90 -1.28 -10.34 -11.89
CA LEU A 90 -2.73 -10.46 -11.89
C LEU A 90 -3.13 -10.96 -13.27
N VAL A 91 -3.74 -12.13 -13.33
CA VAL A 91 -4.07 -12.83 -14.57
C VAL A 91 -5.57 -13.06 -14.62
N ALA A 92 -6.18 -12.96 -15.81
CA ALA A 92 -7.58 -13.32 -15.97
C ALA A 92 -7.76 -14.83 -15.73
N ARG A 93 -8.87 -15.21 -15.08
CA ARG A 93 -9.09 -16.62 -14.71
C ARG A 93 -9.06 -17.57 -15.91
N ASP A 94 -9.57 -17.11 -17.05
CA ASP A 94 -9.63 -17.92 -18.27
C ASP A 94 -8.24 -18.09 -18.93
N ASP A 95 -7.27 -17.23 -18.59
CA ASP A 95 -5.90 -17.28 -19.10
C ASP A 95 -4.93 -18.03 -18.16
N GLU A 96 -5.41 -18.58 -17.04
CA GLU A 96 -4.57 -19.23 -16.00
C GLU A 96 -3.66 -20.32 -16.60
N SER A 97 -4.22 -21.26 -17.36
CA SER A 97 -3.43 -22.34 -17.95
C SER A 97 -2.43 -21.85 -19.02
N ALA A 98 -2.76 -20.78 -19.73
CA ALA A 98 -1.84 -20.17 -20.70
C ALA A 98 -0.69 -19.46 -19.99
N PHE A 99 -0.98 -18.80 -18.86
CA PHE A 99 0.03 -18.16 -18.02
C PHE A 99 0.94 -19.20 -17.35
N ASP A 100 0.41 -20.31 -16.83
CA ASP A 100 1.20 -21.40 -16.25
C ASP A 100 2.24 -21.93 -17.24
N LYS A 101 1.83 -22.13 -18.49
CA LYS A 101 2.73 -22.54 -19.57
C LYS A 101 3.80 -21.49 -19.84
N LEU A 102 3.42 -20.21 -19.89
CA LEU A 102 4.36 -19.11 -20.11
C LEU A 102 5.40 -18.99 -18.99
N VAL A 103 5.01 -19.27 -17.74
CA VAL A 103 5.94 -19.33 -16.60
C VAL A 103 6.88 -20.52 -16.72
N GLN A 104 6.39 -21.67 -17.19
CA GLN A 104 7.21 -22.84 -17.43
C GLN A 104 8.25 -22.59 -18.54
N ASP A 105 7.81 -22.03 -19.68
CA ASP A 105 8.67 -21.67 -20.81
C ASP A 105 9.77 -20.67 -20.35
N PHE A 106 9.40 -19.65 -19.56
CA PHE A 106 10.38 -18.73 -18.95
C PHE A 106 11.33 -19.44 -17.97
N GLY A 107 10.84 -20.44 -17.23
CA GLY A 107 11.65 -21.25 -16.32
C GLY A 107 12.75 -22.02 -17.05
N ASP A 108 12.47 -22.54 -18.23
CA ASP A 108 13.42 -23.27 -19.07
C ASP A 108 14.49 -22.33 -19.68
N GLU A 109 14.12 -21.07 -19.95
CA GLU A 109 15.03 -20.02 -20.46
C GLU A 109 15.75 -19.27 -19.33
N CYS A 110 15.36 -19.48 -18.08
CA CYS A 110 15.89 -18.75 -16.94
C CYS A 110 17.38 -19.08 -16.76
N PRO A 111 18.23 -18.09 -16.40
CA PRO A 111 19.63 -18.39 -16.14
C PRO A 111 19.80 -19.45 -15.05
N GLN A 112 20.74 -20.38 -15.25
CA GLN A 112 20.97 -21.51 -14.33
C GLN A 112 21.32 -21.09 -12.89
N TRP A 113 21.77 -19.85 -12.69
CA TRP A 113 22.04 -19.27 -11.38
C TRP A 113 20.77 -18.73 -10.66
N VAL A 114 19.59 -18.94 -11.24
CA VAL A 114 18.28 -18.65 -10.63
C VAL A 114 17.51 -19.94 -10.43
N THR A 115 17.11 -20.19 -9.19
CA THR A 115 16.08 -21.19 -8.90
C THR A 115 14.71 -20.54 -8.97
N LEU A 116 13.96 -20.84 -10.01
CA LEU A 116 12.60 -20.33 -10.20
C LEU A 116 11.60 -21.07 -9.30
N LYS A 117 10.73 -20.34 -8.64
CA LYS A 117 9.60 -20.86 -7.88
C LYS A 117 8.31 -20.19 -8.34
N TYR A 118 7.41 -21.00 -8.88
CA TYR A 118 6.06 -20.56 -9.19
C TYR A 118 5.09 -20.98 -8.09
N ILE A 119 4.37 -20.00 -7.55
CA ILE A 119 3.34 -20.20 -6.52
C ILE A 119 2.02 -19.83 -7.17
N GLY A 120 1.13 -20.82 -7.28
CA GLY A 120 -0.13 -20.79 -8.03
C GLY A 120 -1.14 -19.72 -7.57
N PRO A 121 -2.42 -19.83 -7.95
CA PRO A 121 -3.38 -18.76 -7.69
C PRO A 121 -3.50 -18.47 -6.19
N LEU A 122 -3.01 -17.30 -5.79
CA LEU A 122 -3.10 -16.78 -4.43
C LEU A 122 -4.28 -15.81 -4.33
N SER A 123 -4.69 -15.50 -3.10
CA SER A 123 -5.62 -14.40 -2.88
C SER A 123 -5.09 -13.09 -3.49
N LEU A 124 -6.01 -12.20 -3.86
CA LEU A 124 -5.71 -10.90 -4.48
C LEU A 124 -4.98 -9.91 -3.55
N ASN A 125 -4.43 -10.37 -2.41
CA ASN A 125 -3.81 -9.55 -1.37
C ASN A 125 -2.70 -8.62 -1.91
N SER A 126 -1.93 -9.08 -2.91
CA SER A 126 -0.89 -8.25 -3.54
C SER A 126 -1.45 -7.03 -4.28
N PHE A 127 -2.69 -7.09 -4.76
CA PHE A 127 -3.33 -6.08 -5.60
C PHE A 127 -4.50 -5.34 -4.93
N LEU A 128 -5.10 -5.92 -3.90
CA LEU A 128 -6.24 -5.36 -3.20
C LEU A 128 -5.80 -4.40 -2.09
N HIS A 129 -5.80 -3.10 -2.40
CA HIS A 129 -5.69 -2.05 -1.39
C HIS A 129 -7.07 -1.44 -1.12
N LEU A 130 -7.78 -1.95 -0.11
CA LEU A 130 -9.04 -1.36 0.33
C LEU A 130 -8.74 -0.16 1.24
N ASN A 131 -8.81 1.04 0.66
CA ASN A 131 -8.77 2.28 1.43
C ASN A 131 -10.12 2.56 2.07
N LEU A 132 -10.35 1.99 3.25
CA LEU A 132 -11.47 2.37 4.11
C LEU A 132 -11.08 3.61 4.90
N LYS A 133 -11.65 4.78 4.55
CA LYS A 133 -11.49 5.99 5.37
C LYS A 133 -12.28 5.83 6.67
N THR A 134 -11.62 5.38 7.73
CA THR A 134 -12.23 5.23 9.08
C THR A 134 -12.55 6.57 9.73
N THR A 135 -11.81 7.63 9.37
CA THR A 135 -12.02 9.01 9.84
C THR A 135 -13.43 9.51 9.56
N ASP A 136 -14.02 9.13 8.42
CA ASP A 136 -15.39 9.49 8.07
C ASP A 136 -16.39 8.96 9.12
N PHE A 137 -16.18 7.76 9.67
CA PHE A 137 -17.11 7.16 10.62
C PHE A 137 -17.03 7.80 12.00
N GLU A 138 -15.81 8.07 12.49
CA GLU A 138 -15.60 8.74 13.77
C GLU A 138 -16.15 10.17 13.78
N GLU A 139 -15.94 10.92 12.70
CA GLU A 139 -16.46 12.29 12.58
C GLU A 139 -17.98 12.33 12.47
N ILE A 140 -18.59 11.36 11.77
CA ILE A 140 -20.05 11.20 11.72
C ILE A 140 -20.61 10.89 13.11
N ASP A 141 -19.98 9.97 13.84
CA ASP A 141 -20.48 9.60 15.17
C ASP A 141 -20.31 10.75 16.19
N ARG A 142 -19.18 11.48 16.15
CA ARG A 142 -19.00 12.67 17.00
C ARG A 142 -20.04 13.75 16.71
N ALA A 143 -20.29 14.07 15.44
CA ALA A 143 -21.29 15.07 15.06
C ALA A 143 -22.71 14.62 15.43
N ARG A 144 -23.01 13.32 15.35
CA ARG A 144 -24.27 12.72 15.81
C ARG A 144 -24.45 12.88 17.31
N GLN A 145 -23.42 12.53 18.10
CA GLN A 145 -23.44 12.62 19.57
C GLN A 145 -23.60 14.07 20.05
N LEU A 146 -22.92 15.03 19.40
CA LEU A 146 -23.06 16.46 19.72
C LEU A 146 -24.48 17.01 19.53
N LEU A 147 -25.25 16.43 18.61
CA LEU A 147 -26.65 16.77 18.39
C LEU A 147 -27.62 15.81 19.07
N GLU A 148 -27.11 14.89 19.92
CA GLU A 148 -27.89 13.87 20.64
C GLU A 148 -28.78 13.01 19.72
N LEU A 149 -28.32 12.78 18.49
CA LEU A 149 -29.10 12.06 17.48
C LEU A 149 -28.99 10.54 17.66
N PRO A 150 -30.06 9.77 17.38
CA PRO A 150 -29.99 8.31 17.35
C PRO A 150 -29.19 7.78 16.14
N SER A 151 -28.90 6.47 16.13
CA SER A 151 -28.12 5.79 15.10
C SER A 151 -28.74 5.83 13.68
N LYS A 152 -29.97 6.32 13.55
CA LYS A 152 -30.62 6.68 12.28
C LYS A 152 -31.35 7.99 12.49
N ALA A 153 -31.16 8.95 11.60
CA ALA A 153 -31.93 10.20 11.65
C ALA A 153 -32.25 10.71 10.24
N THR A 154 -33.43 11.30 10.13
CA THR A 154 -33.89 12.02 8.95
C THR A 154 -33.35 13.44 8.95
N HIS A 155 -33.40 14.07 7.78
CA HIS A 155 -33.03 15.48 7.64
C HIS A 155 -33.86 16.42 8.51
N LYS A 156 -35.14 16.08 8.77
CA LYS A 156 -36.01 16.86 9.66
C LYS A 156 -35.57 16.72 11.12
N GLU A 157 -35.24 15.50 11.55
CA GLU A 157 -34.77 15.22 12.91
C GLU A 157 -33.42 15.90 13.20
N ILE A 158 -32.47 15.89 12.25
CA ILE A 158 -31.21 16.63 12.38
C ILE A 158 -31.46 18.14 12.58
N GLN A 159 -32.38 18.72 11.79
CA GLN A 159 -32.73 20.13 11.92
C GLN A 159 -33.46 20.43 13.23
N GLN A 160 -34.31 19.53 13.70
CA GLN A 160 -35.05 19.68 14.94
C GLN A 160 -34.11 19.58 16.15
N ALA A 161 -33.23 18.59 16.19
CA ALA A 161 -32.23 18.41 17.25
C ALA A 161 -31.29 19.62 17.34
N TYR A 162 -30.79 20.10 16.19
CA TYR A 162 -30.01 21.35 16.16
C TYR A 162 -30.79 22.54 16.71
N ARG A 163 -32.07 22.72 16.35
CA ARG A 163 -32.87 23.85 16.86
C ARG A 163 -33.09 23.77 18.37
N GLN A 164 -33.26 22.56 18.92
CA GLN A 164 -33.39 22.33 20.35
C GLN A 164 -32.10 22.72 21.08
N GLN A 165 -30.95 22.22 20.61
CA GLN A 165 -29.65 22.53 21.19
C GLN A 165 -29.26 24.02 21.02
N ALA A 166 -29.51 24.61 19.84
CA ALA A 166 -29.27 26.03 19.59
C ALA A 166 -30.15 26.93 20.47
N ALA A 167 -31.39 26.52 20.77
CA ALA A 167 -32.24 27.28 21.68
C ALA A 167 -31.77 27.23 23.13
N LEU A 168 -31.04 26.19 23.54
CA LEU A 168 -30.43 26.05 24.87
C LEU A 168 -29.13 26.87 24.99
N HIS A 169 -28.31 26.91 23.94
CA HIS A 169 -27.00 27.57 23.97
C HIS A 169 -26.97 28.95 23.29
N HIS A 170 -28.13 29.57 23.03
CA HIS A 170 -28.17 30.85 22.31
C HIS A 170 -27.54 31.99 23.12
N PRO A 171 -26.56 32.74 22.58
CA PRO A 171 -25.87 33.80 23.32
C PRO A 171 -26.81 34.90 23.82
N ASP A 172 -27.86 35.22 23.06
CA ASP A 172 -28.88 36.23 23.46
C ASP A 172 -29.62 35.89 24.76
N LYS A 173 -29.69 34.62 25.15
CA LYS A 173 -30.30 34.22 26.43
C LYS A 173 -29.35 34.38 27.61
N HIS A 174 -28.06 34.59 27.35
CA HIS A 174 -27.00 34.66 28.35
C HIS A 174 -26.21 35.98 28.28
N GLN A 175 -26.69 36.98 27.52
CA GLN A 175 -26.06 38.30 27.38
C GLN A 175 -25.93 39.07 28.72
N ALA A 176 -26.75 38.73 29.72
CA ALA A 176 -26.71 39.33 31.06
C ALA A 176 -25.88 38.53 32.08
N THR A 177 -25.15 37.51 31.63
CA THR A 177 -24.41 36.56 32.48
C THR A 177 -22.89 36.75 32.35
N ASN A 178 -22.10 36.24 33.31
CA ASN A 178 -20.64 36.30 33.39
C ASN A 178 -19.96 36.14 32.00
N PRO A 179 -18.99 36.98 31.60
CA PRO A 179 -18.29 36.90 30.32
C PRO A 179 -17.73 35.51 29.97
N GLU A 180 -17.29 34.73 30.96
CA GLU A 180 -16.82 33.35 30.73
C GLU A 180 -17.94 32.41 30.27
N LEU A 181 -19.13 32.51 30.87
CA LEU A 181 -20.29 31.70 30.47
C LEU A 181 -20.79 32.10 29.08
N LEU A 182 -20.78 33.40 28.76
CA LEU A 182 -21.13 33.87 27.41
C LEU A 182 -20.18 33.31 26.35
N GLN A 183 -18.88 33.22 26.67
CA GLN A 183 -17.87 32.63 25.79
C GLN A 183 -18.11 31.12 25.59
N GLU A 184 -18.41 30.38 26.65
CA GLU A 184 -18.73 28.95 26.58
C GLU A 184 -19.97 28.69 25.71
N HIS A 185 -21.06 29.43 25.91
CA HIS A 185 -22.27 29.30 25.09
C HIS A 185 -22.02 29.65 23.62
N THR A 186 -21.17 30.65 23.34
CA THR A 186 -20.78 31.02 21.98
C THR A 186 -19.96 29.91 21.31
N GLN A 187 -19.01 29.32 22.04
CA GLN A 187 -18.18 28.22 21.52
C GLN A 187 -19.02 26.96 21.26
N GLN A 188 -19.95 26.63 22.16
CA GLN A 188 -20.89 25.53 21.96
C GLN A 188 -21.78 25.75 20.73
N MET A 189 -22.26 26.97 20.50
CA MET A 189 -23.04 27.30 19.30
C MET A 189 -22.26 27.06 18.01
N GLN A 190 -20.98 27.43 17.96
CA GLN A 190 -20.12 27.17 16.79
C GLN A 190 -19.94 25.68 16.51
N VAL A 191 -19.74 24.88 17.57
CA VAL A 191 -19.62 23.42 17.47
C VAL A 191 -20.92 22.80 16.94
N LEU A 192 -22.08 23.24 17.44
CA LEU A 192 -23.39 22.76 17.00
C LEU A 192 -23.69 23.11 15.53
N ILE A 193 -23.32 24.32 15.09
CA ILE A 193 -23.45 24.75 13.68
C ILE A 193 -22.59 23.85 12.78
N ALA A 194 -21.31 23.66 13.14
CA ALA A 194 -20.39 22.84 12.37
C ALA A 194 -20.85 21.38 12.28
N ALA A 195 -21.31 20.79 13.39
CA ALA A 195 -21.83 19.42 13.43
C ALA A 195 -23.05 19.24 12.51
N LYS A 196 -24.00 20.16 12.56
CA LYS A 196 -25.18 20.15 11.68
C LYS A 196 -24.78 20.26 10.21
N GLU A 197 -23.91 21.20 9.85
CA GLU A 197 -23.49 21.38 8.46
C GLU A 197 -22.76 20.16 7.91
N PHE A 198 -21.89 19.55 8.73
CA PHE A 198 -21.19 18.32 8.40
C PHE A 198 -22.15 17.17 8.10
N LEU A 199 -23.07 16.87 9.01
CA LEU A 199 -24.07 15.80 8.81
C LEU A 199 -24.96 16.08 7.60
N MET A 200 -25.39 17.32 7.42
CA MET A 200 -26.24 17.72 6.28
C MET A 200 -25.54 17.58 4.94
N LYS A 201 -24.25 17.92 4.86
CA LYS A 201 -23.41 17.70 3.68
C LYS A 201 -23.29 16.20 3.38
N ARG A 202 -23.08 15.36 4.40
CA ARG A 202 -22.93 13.91 4.23
C ARG A 202 -24.24 13.24 3.80
N CYS A 203 -25.38 13.62 4.37
CA CYS A 203 -26.71 13.15 3.94
C CYS A 203 -27.00 13.50 2.47
N ARG A 204 -26.52 14.67 1.99
CA ARG A 204 -26.65 15.04 0.56
C ARG A 204 -25.79 14.15 -0.34
N GLN A 205 -24.58 13.81 0.08
CA GLN A 205 -23.65 12.99 -0.71
C GLN A 205 -24.03 11.50 -0.75
N ARG A 206 -24.65 10.96 0.32
CA ARG A 206 -25.09 9.55 0.39
C ARG A 206 -26.51 9.30 -0.11
N ARG A 207 -27.29 10.34 -0.43
CA ARG A 207 -28.66 10.17 -0.92
C ARG A 207 -28.68 9.53 -2.31
N ARG A 208 -29.14 8.27 -2.38
CA ARG A 208 -29.53 7.61 -3.64
C ARG A 208 -30.95 7.99 -4.11
N SER A 209 -31.77 8.59 -3.25
CA SER A 209 -33.14 9.06 -3.55
C SER A 209 -33.33 10.54 -3.20
N SER A 210 -34.23 11.23 -3.90
CA SER A 210 -34.54 12.67 -3.74
C SER A 210 -35.46 12.98 -2.55
N ASP A 211 -36.04 11.95 -1.92
CA ASP A 211 -36.99 12.10 -0.81
C ASP A 211 -36.29 12.47 0.51
N ARG A 212 -36.80 13.53 1.15
CA ARG A 212 -36.24 14.04 2.41
C ARG A 212 -36.71 13.33 3.67
N SER A 213 -37.71 12.46 3.54
CA SER A 213 -38.34 11.73 4.64
C SER A 213 -37.63 10.41 4.99
N VAL A 214 -36.79 9.89 4.09
CA VAL A 214 -36.07 8.62 4.30
C VAL A 214 -34.93 8.82 5.30
N PRO A 215 -34.87 8.02 6.40
CA PRO A 215 -33.78 8.06 7.36
C PRO A 215 -32.45 7.65 6.71
N VAL A 216 -31.36 8.32 7.09
CA VAL A 216 -30.01 7.93 6.67
C VAL A 216 -29.40 7.05 7.75
N GLU A 217 -28.98 5.84 7.39
CA GLU A 217 -28.11 5.03 8.24
C GLU A 217 -26.69 5.62 8.18
N TRP A 218 -26.14 5.93 9.35
CA TRP A 218 -24.83 6.57 9.48
C TRP A 218 -23.68 5.60 9.14
N LEU A 219 -23.94 4.30 9.27
CA LEU A 219 -23.10 3.15 8.91
C LEU A 219 -23.72 2.41 7.73
#